data_AF-A0A965EVM9-F1
#
_entry.id   AF-A0A965EVM9-F1
#
_cell.length_a   1.000
_cell.length_b   1.000
_cell.length_c   1.000
_cell.angle_alpha   90.00
_cell.angle_beta   90.00
_cell.angle_gamma   90.00
#
_symmetry.space_group_name_H-M   'P 1'
#
loop_
_entity.id
_entity.type
_entity.pdbx_description
1 polymer ?
#
loop_
_entity_poly.entity_id
_entity_poly.type
_entity_poly.pdbx_seq_one_letter_code
_entity_poly.pdbx_strand_id
1 'polypeptide(L)'
;MIDKKYKILLTILIVNTLSYGMIDPLSFKNARPFDVVLGDEKETELKALRVELESFLVQEKQANEDILFAKNQVATEILALENQQKINGEDDFTNKKILLLRTYNQELVNTKALWQEIINATKEHITLLENLAKEKDQVSGDLNFEKKSFYTIQDLQSLTETIATLDDKINDLRAKESQNRLDLDDKKKKLLLSERALREIIKEQAAFPSDTVEDKAFTLHQQAELLDKEVKLKKQEKELNSLRVQEKITQLGLITSKLYIEEKKEDTLKDKRNQMVKMSFRVDKKDVDAALSELEKKKRYYLTVTDNYLKHIEKLLLEQSQLKNILKERLDQEKKIVSSAEIHLDEWTGSLKTADDYFAMSDIGYKNDKNLLIGLEIELLHTLIDFEKAHYEAEDTTASIVYTWYKIKHQLFKNSEELSIEVKEYESQLAELNRERLVYEDKRRAAISSLDLRNKARINLKELTSKFEEQKNTLFSHGDQRYPKIRILFEEAQRQIGRQIDTTSKLTENYSKILVALNGMTRQVAAMLVELQRVSLWQRSGG
;
A
#
# COMPACT_ATOMS: atom_id res chain seq x y z
N MET A 1 -12.33 22.80 46.40
CA MET A 1 -13.12 21.84 45.58
C MET A 1 -12.48 21.76 44.20
N ILE A 2 -11.31 21.14 44.12
CA ILE A 2 -10.67 20.77 42.85
C ILE A 2 -10.82 19.25 42.73
N ASP A 3 -11.28 18.85 41.56
CA ASP A 3 -12.14 17.70 41.33
C ASP A 3 -11.39 16.35 41.43
N LYS A 4 -12.06 15.33 42.01
CA LYS A 4 -11.54 13.95 42.15
C LYS A 4 -11.13 13.35 40.79
N LYS A 5 -11.70 13.86 39.70
CA LYS A 5 -11.36 13.50 38.31
C LYS A 5 -9.94 13.91 37.90
N TYR A 6 -9.42 15.03 38.40
CA TYR A 6 -8.05 15.48 38.08
C TYR A 6 -6.99 14.62 38.78
N LYS A 7 -7.26 14.11 39.99
CA LYS A 7 -6.36 13.16 40.65
C LYS A 7 -6.27 11.83 39.91
N ILE A 8 -7.36 11.34 39.31
CA ILE A 8 -7.36 10.07 38.56
C ILE A 8 -6.60 10.24 37.22
N LEU A 9 -6.81 11.34 36.51
CA LEU A 9 -6.05 11.66 35.29
C LEU A 9 -4.56 11.90 35.56
N LEU A 10 -4.19 12.57 36.65
CA LEU A 10 -2.78 12.75 37.03
C LEU A 10 -2.13 11.43 37.48
N THR A 11 -2.87 10.54 38.15
CA THR A 11 -2.36 9.22 38.54
C THR A 11 -2.17 8.31 37.32
N ILE A 12 -3.07 8.37 36.33
CA ILE A 12 -2.92 7.64 35.07
C ILE A 12 -1.78 8.20 34.21
N LEU A 13 -1.58 9.53 34.20
CA LEU A 13 -0.43 10.14 33.52
C LEU A 13 0.89 9.75 34.19
N ILE A 14 0.97 9.80 35.52
CA ILE A 14 2.17 9.47 36.29
C ILE A 14 2.51 7.97 36.17
N VAL A 15 1.51 7.09 36.16
CA VAL A 15 1.70 5.64 35.95
C VAL A 15 2.14 5.32 34.52
N ASN A 16 1.66 6.05 33.50
CA ASN A 16 2.12 5.89 32.11
C ASN A 16 3.49 6.51 31.82
N THR A 17 3.92 7.54 32.57
CA THR A 17 5.27 8.10 32.44
C THR A 17 6.32 7.36 33.26
N LEU A 18 5.94 6.66 34.34
CA LEU A 18 6.87 5.87 35.17
C LEU A 18 7.02 4.41 34.73
N SER A 19 6.14 3.90 33.85
CA SER A 19 6.26 2.56 33.28
C SER A 19 7.22 2.46 32.08
N TYR A 20 7.78 3.58 31.61
CA TYR A 20 8.73 3.64 30.49
C TYR A 20 10.18 3.99 30.86
N GLY A 21 10.54 4.03 32.14
CA GLY A 21 11.88 4.50 32.50
C GLY A 21 12.30 4.25 33.95
N MET A 22 12.43 2.99 34.35
CA MET A 22 13.41 2.62 35.35
C MET A 22 14.12 1.34 34.94
N ILE A 23 15.33 1.51 34.45
CA ILE A 23 16.33 0.46 34.31
C ILE A 23 16.64 -0.01 35.73
N ASP A 24 16.27 -1.25 36.03
CA ASP A 24 16.75 -1.97 37.21
C ASP A 24 18.24 -2.30 36.96
N PRO A 25 19.23 -1.62 37.59
CA PRO A 25 20.62 -1.72 37.14
C PRO A 25 21.29 -3.05 37.52
N LEU A 26 20.65 -3.90 38.32
CA LEU A 26 21.27 -5.08 38.93
C LEU A 26 20.35 -6.31 39.03
N SER A 27 19.38 -6.43 38.14
CA SER A 27 18.63 -7.68 37.97
C SER A 27 19.28 -8.50 36.85
N PHE A 28 20.23 -9.39 37.21
CA PHE A 28 20.60 -10.55 36.40
C PHE A 28 19.41 -11.53 36.36
N LYS A 29 18.28 -11.10 35.81
CA LYS A 29 17.25 -12.04 35.38
C LYS A 29 17.81 -12.72 34.15
N ASN A 30 18.09 -14.01 34.28
CA ASN A 30 18.30 -14.91 33.15
C ASN A 30 17.34 -14.49 32.04
N ALA A 31 17.86 -14.23 30.84
CA ALA A 31 17.06 -13.93 29.65
C ALA A 31 15.88 -14.89 29.66
N ARG A 32 14.69 -14.36 29.97
CA ARG A 32 13.51 -15.20 30.10
C ARG A 32 13.39 -15.93 28.76
N PRO A 33 13.23 -17.26 28.74
CA PRO A 33 12.90 -17.94 27.50
C PRO A 33 11.71 -17.22 26.86
N PHE A 34 11.59 -17.31 25.54
CA PHE A 34 10.45 -16.78 24.80
C PHE A 34 9.18 -17.43 25.34
N ASP A 35 8.65 -16.81 26.38
CA ASP A 35 7.39 -17.08 26.99
C ASP A 35 6.58 -15.85 26.61
N VAL A 36 6.18 -15.79 25.34
CA VAL A 36 4.82 -15.30 25.07
C VAL A 36 3.93 -16.38 25.67
N VAL A 37 3.87 -16.41 27.01
CA VAL A 37 2.84 -17.14 27.71
C VAL A 37 1.58 -16.65 27.00
N LEU A 38 0.79 -17.57 26.42
CA LEU A 38 -0.63 -17.32 26.40
C LEU A 38 -0.95 -17.02 27.85
N GLY A 39 -0.94 -15.74 28.23
CA GLY A 39 -1.47 -15.35 29.51
C GLY A 39 -2.84 -15.99 29.59
N ASP A 40 -3.30 -16.33 30.78
CA ASP A 40 -4.61 -16.95 30.95
C ASP A 40 -5.70 -16.22 30.13
N GLU A 41 -5.53 -14.91 29.90
CA GLU A 41 -6.25 -14.05 28.96
C GLU A 41 -6.34 -14.54 27.49
N LYS A 42 -5.26 -14.99 26.85
CA LYS A 42 -5.31 -15.45 25.44
C LYS A 42 -5.84 -16.87 25.31
N GLU A 43 -5.64 -17.72 26.32
CA GLU A 43 -6.24 -19.06 26.33
C GLU A 43 -7.76 -18.98 26.58
N THR A 44 -8.18 -18.05 27.44
CA THR A 44 -9.61 -17.73 27.62
C THR A 44 -10.20 -17.10 26.37
N GLU A 45 -9.49 -16.21 25.66
CA GLU A 45 -9.90 -15.69 24.35
C GLU A 45 -10.07 -16.82 23.31
N LEU A 46 -9.13 -17.75 23.22
CA LEU A 46 -9.23 -18.91 22.31
C LEU A 46 -10.47 -19.77 22.62
N LYS A 47 -10.74 -20.04 23.90
CA LYS A 47 -11.94 -20.77 24.33
C LYS A 47 -13.22 -20.01 23.96
N ALA A 48 -13.24 -18.70 24.19
CA ALA A 48 -14.38 -17.84 23.84
C ALA A 48 -14.63 -17.83 22.32
N LEU A 49 -13.59 -17.70 21.49
CA LEU A 49 -13.70 -17.71 20.04
C LEU A 49 -14.21 -19.05 19.49
N ARG A 50 -13.85 -20.18 20.11
CA ARG A 50 -14.39 -21.49 19.72
C ARG A 50 -15.89 -21.59 19.99
N VAL A 51 -16.34 -21.10 21.15
CA VAL A 51 -17.77 -21.02 21.48
C VAL A 51 -18.50 -20.07 20.52
N GLU A 52 -17.88 -18.94 20.19
CA GLU A 52 -18.43 -17.97 19.24
C GLU A 52 -18.53 -18.55 17.82
N LEU A 53 -17.51 -19.29 17.37
CA LEU A 53 -17.52 -20.00 16.09
C LEU A 53 -18.64 -21.03 16.01
N GLU A 54 -18.85 -21.84 17.06
CA GLU A 54 -19.95 -22.80 17.12
C GLU A 54 -21.31 -22.07 17.04
N SER A 55 -21.46 -20.96 17.77
CA SER A 55 -22.64 -20.11 17.69
C SER A 55 -22.87 -19.55 16.28
N PHE A 56 -21.83 -19.06 15.60
CA PHE A 56 -21.94 -18.55 14.22
C PHE A 56 -22.28 -19.63 13.21
N LEU A 57 -21.75 -20.85 13.35
CA LEU A 57 -22.10 -21.96 12.47
C LEU A 57 -23.58 -22.36 12.60
N VAL A 58 -24.12 -22.34 13.82
CA VAL A 58 -25.55 -22.59 14.06
C VAL A 58 -26.40 -21.48 13.45
N GLN A 59 -26.03 -20.21 13.69
CA GLN A 59 -26.75 -19.04 13.16
C GLN A 59 -26.68 -18.97 11.62
N GLU A 60 -25.52 -19.24 11.01
CA GLU A 60 -25.36 -19.31 9.56
C GLU A 60 -26.25 -20.39 8.97
N LYS A 61 -26.30 -21.59 9.57
CA LYS A 61 -27.12 -22.68 9.06
C LYS A 61 -28.61 -22.29 9.06
N GLN A 62 -29.09 -21.76 10.18
CA GLN A 62 -30.49 -21.29 10.29
C GLN A 62 -30.78 -20.17 9.30
N ALA A 63 -29.90 -19.16 9.23
CA ALA A 63 -30.04 -18.05 8.30
C ALA A 63 -30.01 -18.52 6.83
N ASN A 64 -29.19 -19.51 6.48
CA ASN A 64 -29.13 -20.06 5.12
C ASN A 64 -30.41 -20.81 4.72
N GLU A 65 -31.04 -21.53 5.66
CA GLU A 65 -32.34 -22.16 5.44
C GLU A 65 -33.43 -21.10 5.21
N ASP A 66 -33.45 -20.05 6.05
CA ASP A 66 -34.39 -18.93 5.92
C ASP A 66 -34.19 -18.13 4.62
N ILE A 67 -32.92 -17.83 4.27
CA ILE A 67 -32.54 -17.14 3.03
C ILE A 67 -32.93 -17.95 1.81
N LEU A 68 -32.72 -19.27 1.81
CA LEU A 68 -33.08 -20.14 0.69
C LEU A 68 -34.59 -20.15 0.48
N PHE A 69 -35.36 -20.25 1.56
CA PHE A 69 -36.82 -20.19 1.51
C PHE A 69 -37.31 -18.83 0.97
N ALA A 70 -36.81 -17.72 1.52
CA ALA A 70 -37.18 -16.37 1.10
C ALA A 70 -36.79 -16.11 -0.37
N LYS A 71 -35.60 -16.54 -0.79
CA LYS A 71 -35.14 -16.41 -2.18
C LYS A 71 -36.03 -17.15 -3.17
N ASN A 72 -36.45 -18.38 -2.83
CA ASN A 72 -37.36 -19.14 -3.68
C ASN A 72 -38.73 -18.44 -3.80
N GLN A 73 -39.28 -17.94 -2.69
CA GLN A 73 -40.53 -17.17 -2.72
C GLN A 73 -40.42 -15.92 -3.60
N VAL A 74 -39.35 -15.14 -3.42
CA VAL A 74 -39.09 -13.91 -4.18
C VAL A 74 -38.89 -14.21 -5.66
N ALA A 75 -38.17 -15.28 -6.01
CA ALA A 75 -37.97 -15.68 -7.39
C ALA A 75 -39.28 -16.09 -8.08
N THR A 76 -40.13 -16.87 -7.40
CA THR A 76 -41.46 -17.23 -7.92
C THR A 76 -42.34 -15.99 -8.10
N GLU A 77 -42.30 -15.04 -7.16
CA GLU A 77 -43.07 -13.80 -7.23
C GLU A 77 -42.60 -12.89 -8.37
N ILE A 78 -41.28 -12.72 -8.55
CA ILE A 78 -40.72 -11.96 -9.68
C ILE A 78 -41.14 -12.59 -11.01
N LEU A 79 -41.00 -13.91 -11.17
CA LEU A 79 -41.40 -14.60 -12.40
C LEU A 79 -42.90 -14.45 -12.71
N ALA A 80 -43.75 -14.50 -11.69
CA ALA A 80 -45.18 -14.28 -11.86
C ALA A 80 -45.49 -12.85 -12.34
N LEU A 81 -44.84 -11.84 -11.75
CA LEU A 81 -45.00 -10.43 -12.14
C LEU A 81 -44.44 -10.14 -13.53
N GLU A 82 -43.28 -10.71 -13.90
CA GLU A 82 -42.70 -10.58 -15.24
C GLU A 82 -43.58 -11.23 -16.32
N ASN A 83 -44.20 -12.38 -16.01
CA ASN A 83 -45.16 -13.02 -16.91
C ASN A 83 -46.45 -12.19 -17.04
N GLN A 84 -46.91 -11.55 -15.96
CA GLN A 84 -48.04 -10.63 -15.99
C GLN A 84 -47.74 -9.39 -16.85
N GLN A 85 -46.53 -8.82 -16.78
CA GLN A 85 -46.11 -7.71 -17.63
C GLN A 85 -46.07 -8.07 -19.12
N LYS A 86 -45.63 -9.30 -19.44
CA LYS A 86 -45.64 -9.79 -20.84
C LYS A 86 -47.05 -9.88 -21.43
N ILE A 87 -48.06 -10.15 -20.60
CA ILE A 87 -49.46 -10.32 -21.03
C ILE A 87 -50.19 -8.97 -21.04
N ASN A 88 -50.03 -8.16 -19.99
CA ASN A 88 -50.84 -6.97 -19.74
C ASN A 88 -50.14 -5.64 -20.10
N GLY A 89 -48.86 -5.68 -20.49
CA GLY A 89 -48.03 -4.50 -20.70
C GLY A 89 -47.29 -4.05 -19.43
N GLU A 90 -46.35 -3.12 -19.58
CA GLU A 90 -45.60 -2.55 -18.48
C GLU A 90 -46.47 -1.60 -17.64
N ASP A 91 -46.44 -1.78 -16.32
CA ASP A 91 -47.17 -0.98 -15.33
C ASP A 91 -46.20 -0.54 -14.21
N ASP A 92 -46.33 0.71 -13.78
CA ASP A 92 -45.46 1.37 -12.80
C ASP A 92 -45.49 0.68 -11.43
N PHE A 93 -46.66 0.19 -11.00
CA PHE A 93 -46.78 -0.55 -9.74
C PHE A 93 -45.98 -1.84 -9.79
N THR A 94 -46.17 -2.62 -10.86
CA THR A 94 -45.48 -3.89 -11.07
C THR A 94 -43.96 -3.70 -11.18
N ASN A 95 -43.51 -2.64 -11.87
CA ASN A 95 -42.11 -2.26 -11.96
C ASN A 95 -41.49 -1.94 -10.59
N LYS A 96 -42.17 -1.12 -9.77
CA LYS A 96 -41.72 -0.81 -8.40
C LYS A 96 -41.64 -2.05 -7.52
N LYS A 97 -42.64 -2.94 -7.60
CA LYS A 97 -42.67 -4.18 -6.83
C LYS A 97 -41.53 -5.14 -7.23
N ILE A 98 -41.29 -5.31 -8.53
CA ILE A 98 -40.15 -6.10 -9.05
C ILE A 98 -38.83 -5.52 -8.55
N LEU A 99 -38.67 -4.19 -8.58
CA LEU A 99 -37.45 -3.53 -8.09
C LEU A 99 -37.20 -3.82 -6.60
N LEU A 100 -38.23 -3.65 -5.75
CA LEU A 100 -38.12 -3.95 -4.31
C LEU A 100 -37.74 -5.41 -4.05
N LEU A 101 -38.37 -6.34 -4.76
CA LEU A 101 -38.09 -7.77 -4.65
C LEU A 101 -36.67 -8.12 -5.12
N ARG A 102 -36.19 -7.52 -6.21
CA ARG A 102 -34.81 -7.70 -6.70
C ARG A 102 -33.79 -7.16 -5.70
N THR A 103 -34.04 -5.98 -5.13
CA THR A 103 -33.18 -5.41 -4.07
C THR A 103 -33.17 -6.30 -2.84
N TYR A 104 -34.34 -6.77 -2.38
CA TYR A 104 -34.44 -7.69 -1.24
C TYR A 104 -33.66 -8.99 -1.49
N ASN A 105 -33.78 -9.58 -2.69
CA ASN A 105 -33.00 -10.76 -3.07
C ASN A 105 -31.48 -10.50 -3.07
N GLN A 106 -31.04 -9.33 -3.51
CA GLN A 106 -29.62 -8.94 -3.45
C GLN A 106 -29.14 -8.83 -2.00
N GLU A 107 -29.94 -8.24 -1.11
CA GLU A 107 -29.61 -8.12 0.32
C GLU A 107 -29.52 -9.50 1.01
N LEU A 108 -30.37 -10.47 0.62
CA LEU A 108 -30.28 -11.86 1.08
C LEU A 108 -28.96 -12.54 0.64
N VAL A 109 -28.55 -12.33 -0.62
CA VAL A 109 -27.26 -12.84 -1.14
C VAL A 109 -26.09 -12.23 -0.38
N ASN A 110 -26.13 -10.91 -0.14
CA ASN A 110 -25.11 -10.20 0.64
C ASN A 110 -25.02 -10.72 2.07
N THR A 111 -26.17 -11.02 2.70
CA THR A 111 -26.26 -11.57 4.06
C THR A 111 -25.56 -12.93 4.15
N LYS A 112 -25.79 -13.82 3.17
CA LYS A 112 -25.12 -15.12 3.11
C LYS A 112 -23.60 -15.00 2.95
N ALA A 113 -23.12 -14.13 2.07
CA ALA A 113 -21.69 -13.93 1.88
C ALA A 113 -21.01 -13.43 3.16
N LEU A 114 -21.67 -12.52 3.87
CA LEU A 114 -21.13 -11.91 5.08
C LEU A 114 -21.00 -12.89 6.25
N TRP A 115 -21.93 -13.85 6.39
CA TRP A 115 -21.79 -14.94 7.36
C TRP A 115 -20.50 -15.75 7.14
N GLN A 116 -20.18 -16.05 5.87
CA GLN A 116 -18.96 -16.78 5.53
C GLN A 116 -17.71 -15.97 5.87
N GLU A 117 -17.74 -14.65 5.63
CA GLU A 117 -16.63 -13.75 5.99
C GLU A 117 -16.39 -13.72 7.51
N ILE A 118 -17.46 -13.61 8.32
CA ILE A 118 -17.36 -13.66 9.80
C ILE A 118 -16.75 -14.99 10.26
N ILE A 119 -17.24 -16.10 9.74
CA ILE A 119 -16.76 -17.44 10.09
C ILE A 119 -15.29 -17.63 9.71
N ASN A 120 -14.91 -17.20 8.50
CA ASN A 120 -13.53 -17.29 8.04
C ASN A 120 -12.60 -16.43 8.89
N ALA A 121 -12.98 -15.18 9.20
CA ALA A 121 -12.20 -14.31 10.09
C ALA A 121 -12.03 -14.93 11.49
N THR A 122 -13.08 -15.54 12.03
CA THR A 122 -13.03 -16.22 13.34
C THR A 122 -12.12 -17.44 13.30
N LYS A 123 -12.18 -18.25 12.23
CA LYS A 123 -11.27 -19.40 12.02
C LYS A 123 -9.82 -18.98 11.87
N GLU A 124 -9.56 -17.89 11.16
CA GLU A 124 -8.22 -17.30 11.06
C GLU A 124 -7.70 -16.85 12.43
N HIS A 125 -8.56 -16.24 13.25
CA HIS A 125 -8.22 -15.81 14.61
C HIS A 125 -7.92 -16.99 15.52
N ILE A 126 -8.75 -18.03 15.49
CA ILE A 126 -8.49 -19.29 16.21
C ILE A 126 -7.16 -19.90 15.75
N THR A 127 -6.92 -19.99 14.44
CA THR A 127 -5.70 -20.58 13.87
C THR A 127 -4.46 -19.79 14.31
N LEU A 128 -4.53 -18.46 14.33
CA LEU A 128 -3.45 -17.61 14.83
C LEU A 128 -3.11 -17.91 16.29
N LEU A 129 -4.11 -17.99 17.17
CA LEU A 129 -3.91 -18.27 18.59
C LEU A 129 -3.48 -19.72 18.85
N GLU A 130 -3.97 -20.68 18.07
CA GLU A 130 -3.54 -22.08 18.13
C GLU A 130 -2.11 -22.25 17.65
N ASN A 131 -1.74 -21.57 16.57
CA ASN A 131 -0.36 -21.55 16.10
C ASN A 131 0.53 -20.96 17.16
N LEU A 132 0.15 -19.85 17.81
CA LEU A 132 0.89 -19.29 18.94
C LEU A 132 1.01 -20.29 20.12
N ALA A 133 -0.05 -21.04 20.42
CA ALA A 133 -0.02 -22.06 21.47
C ALA A 133 0.94 -23.21 21.16
N LYS A 134 0.99 -23.66 19.90
CA LYS A 134 1.96 -24.68 19.42
C LYS A 134 3.38 -24.12 19.35
N GLU A 135 3.49 -22.88 18.91
CA GLU A 135 4.70 -22.08 18.84
C GLU A 135 5.31 -21.84 20.23
N LYS A 136 4.55 -21.94 21.33
CA LYS A 136 5.12 -21.95 22.68
C LYS A 136 6.19 -23.04 22.86
N ASP A 137 6.02 -24.19 22.20
CA ASP A 137 6.98 -25.30 22.23
C ASP A 137 8.06 -25.18 21.13
N GLN A 138 7.85 -24.36 20.09
CA GLN A 138 8.70 -24.28 18.88
C GLN A 138 9.40 -22.94 18.63
N VAL A 139 8.95 -21.79 19.17
CA VAL A 139 9.51 -20.44 18.95
C VAL A 139 10.78 -20.19 19.73
N SER A 140 11.16 -21.13 20.60
CA SER A 140 12.57 -21.29 20.89
C SER A 140 13.37 -21.35 19.57
N GLY A 141 12.94 -22.10 18.56
CA GLY A 141 13.60 -22.26 17.25
C GLY A 141 13.64 -21.03 16.33
N ASP A 142 12.51 -20.41 15.99
CA ASP A 142 12.49 -19.33 14.97
C ASP A 142 13.06 -17.99 15.46
N LEU A 143 13.06 -17.76 16.78
CA LEU A 143 13.77 -16.65 17.42
C LEU A 143 15.08 -17.10 18.09
N ASN A 144 15.54 -18.35 17.88
CA ASN A 144 16.86 -18.81 18.33
C ASN A 144 17.91 -18.16 17.43
N PHE A 145 18.23 -16.91 17.74
CA PHE A 145 19.58 -16.44 17.51
C PHE A 145 20.52 -17.43 18.20
N GLU A 146 21.30 -18.18 17.42
CA GLU A 146 22.25 -19.14 17.98
C GLU A 146 23.10 -18.46 19.05
N LYS A 147 23.22 -19.11 20.21
CA LYS A 147 24.11 -18.61 21.27
C LYS A 147 25.54 -18.76 20.79
N LYS A 148 26.11 -17.67 20.29
CA LYS A 148 27.51 -17.61 19.90
C LYS A 148 28.36 -17.15 21.09
N SER A 149 29.59 -17.64 21.16
CA SER A 149 30.57 -17.17 22.14
C SER A 149 30.90 -15.69 21.95
N PHE A 150 30.92 -15.23 20.69
CA PHE A 150 31.07 -13.83 20.30
C PHE A 150 30.14 -13.50 19.13
N TYR A 151 29.65 -12.26 19.12
CA TYR A 151 28.83 -11.72 18.04
C TYR A 151 29.61 -10.67 17.25
N THR A 152 29.43 -10.70 15.94
CA THR A 152 30.04 -9.80 14.95
C THR A 152 29.11 -8.64 14.60
N ILE A 153 29.62 -7.64 13.87
CA ILE A 153 28.79 -6.54 13.32
C ILE A 153 27.67 -7.07 12.43
N GLN A 154 27.93 -8.10 11.64
CA GLN A 154 26.93 -8.70 10.77
C GLN A 154 25.79 -9.36 11.56
N ASP A 155 26.11 -10.00 12.69
CA ASP A 155 25.09 -10.55 13.61
C ASP A 155 24.23 -9.42 14.22
N LEU A 156 24.84 -8.30 14.58
CA LEU A 156 24.13 -7.14 15.13
C LEU A 156 23.25 -6.46 14.08
N GLN A 157 23.75 -6.32 12.84
CA GLN A 157 23.03 -5.74 11.72
C GLN A 157 21.81 -6.60 11.34
N SER A 158 21.98 -7.91 11.16
CA SER A 158 20.87 -8.82 10.84
C SER A 158 19.79 -8.84 11.92
N LEU A 159 20.17 -8.79 13.20
CA LEU A 159 19.20 -8.66 14.30
C LEU A 159 18.49 -7.31 14.27
N THR A 160 19.21 -6.23 13.98
CA THR A 160 18.64 -4.87 13.88
C THR A 160 17.68 -4.77 12.70
N GLU A 161 18.01 -5.38 11.56
CA GLU A 161 17.13 -5.48 10.39
C GLU A 161 15.87 -6.28 10.71
N THR A 162 15.99 -7.41 11.42
CA THR A 162 14.85 -8.22 11.85
C THR A 162 13.92 -7.45 12.79
N ILE A 163 14.48 -6.66 13.72
CA ILE A 163 13.68 -5.77 14.58
C ILE A 163 12.98 -4.71 13.73
N ALA A 164 13.69 -4.11 12.78
CA ALA A 164 13.12 -3.06 11.93
C ALA A 164 12.00 -3.59 11.00
N THR A 165 12.10 -4.82 10.49
CA THR A 165 11.02 -5.43 9.69
C THR A 165 9.79 -5.77 10.52
N LEU A 166 9.97 -6.14 11.80
CA LEU A 166 8.86 -6.27 12.74
C LEU A 166 8.23 -4.91 13.06
N ASP A 167 9.04 -3.87 13.29
CA ASP A 167 8.57 -2.49 13.48
C ASP A 167 7.68 -2.04 12.31
N ASP A 168 8.11 -2.27 11.05
CA ASP A 168 7.31 -1.98 9.86
C ASP A 168 5.97 -2.72 9.88
N LYS A 169 6.00 -4.03 10.15
CA LYS A 169 4.81 -4.88 10.19
C LYS A 169 3.84 -4.45 11.30
N ILE A 170 4.34 -4.03 12.45
CA ILE A 170 3.53 -3.48 13.54
C ILE A 170 2.89 -2.16 13.13
N ASN A 171 3.63 -1.27 12.47
CA ASN A 171 3.09 -0.01 11.96
C ASN A 171 2.00 -0.24 10.91
N ASP A 172 2.18 -1.19 9.99
CA ASP A 172 1.16 -1.60 9.02
C ASP A 172 -0.10 -2.15 9.71
N LEU A 173 0.08 -2.97 10.75
CA LEU A 173 -1.04 -3.50 11.54
C LEU A 173 -1.77 -2.38 12.31
N ARG A 174 -1.05 -1.41 12.88
CA ARG A 174 -1.64 -0.23 13.54
C ARG A 174 -2.43 0.64 12.56
N ALA A 175 -1.93 0.82 11.34
CA ALA A 175 -2.66 1.53 10.30
C ALA A 175 -3.95 0.79 9.90
N LYS A 176 -3.88 -0.53 9.73
CA LYS A 176 -5.07 -1.38 9.46
C LYS A 176 -6.06 -1.37 10.62
N GLU A 177 -5.59 -1.38 11.86
CA GLU A 177 -6.44 -1.27 13.05
C GLU A 177 -7.18 0.07 13.07
N SER A 178 -6.47 1.18 12.84
CA SER A 178 -7.06 2.53 12.78
C SER A 178 -8.12 2.63 11.68
N GLN A 179 -7.82 2.13 10.48
CA GLN A 179 -8.78 2.10 9.37
C GLN A 179 -10.02 1.27 9.71
N ASN A 180 -9.84 0.07 10.27
CA ASN A 180 -10.96 -0.79 10.65
C ASN A 180 -11.81 -0.21 11.79
N ARG A 181 -11.22 0.57 12.70
CA ARG A 181 -11.97 1.33 13.72
C ARG A 181 -12.86 2.40 13.09
N LEU A 182 -12.34 3.17 12.12
CA LEU A 182 -13.12 4.15 11.38
C LEU A 182 -14.27 3.48 10.61
N ASP A 183 -13.97 2.39 9.91
CA ASP A 183 -14.98 1.62 9.18
C ASP A 183 -16.06 1.08 10.12
N LEU A 184 -15.69 0.54 11.30
CA LEU A 184 -16.63 0.06 12.31
C LEU A 184 -17.58 1.17 12.77
N ASP A 185 -17.06 2.36 13.05
CA ASP A 185 -17.89 3.51 13.47
C ASP A 185 -18.85 3.94 12.36
N ASP A 186 -18.41 3.93 11.11
CA ASP A 186 -19.27 4.22 9.97
C ASP A 186 -20.34 3.15 9.72
N LYS A 187 -20.02 1.86 9.93
CA LYS A 187 -21.03 0.78 9.89
C LYS A 187 -22.03 0.90 11.03
N LYS A 188 -21.60 1.27 12.25
CA LYS A 188 -22.51 1.56 13.38
C LYS A 188 -23.46 2.71 13.06
N LYS A 189 -22.97 3.80 12.45
CA LYS A 189 -23.83 4.90 11.99
C LYS A 189 -24.85 4.42 10.95
N LYS A 190 -24.44 3.61 9.98
CA LYS A 190 -25.35 3.04 8.96
C LYS A 190 -26.41 2.13 9.58
N LEU A 191 -26.04 1.32 10.57
CA LEU A 191 -27.00 0.52 11.34
C LEU A 191 -28.04 1.42 12.03
N LEU A 192 -27.59 2.47 12.73
CA LEU A 192 -28.50 3.41 13.39
C LEU A 192 -29.45 4.12 12.41
N LEU A 193 -28.97 4.50 11.22
CA LEU A 193 -29.81 5.08 10.17
C LEU A 193 -30.84 4.07 9.65
N SER A 194 -30.43 2.82 9.41
CA SER A 194 -31.32 1.75 8.98
C SER A 194 -32.38 1.43 10.04
N GLU A 195 -32.02 1.47 11.33
CA GLU A 195 -32.98 1.32 12.43
C GLU A 195 -33.98 2.47 12.56
N ARG A 196 -33.59 3.69 12.18
CA ARG A 196 -34.52 4.83 12.12
C ARG A 196 -35.46 4.69 10.94
N ALA A 197 -34.93 4.39 9.76
CA ALA A 197 -35.72 4.18 8.55
C ALA A 197 -36.75 3.04 8.73
N LEU A 198 -36.34 1.91 9.34
CA LEU A 198 -37.27 0.82 9.66
C LEU A 198 -38.36 1.28 10.63
N ARG A 199 -38.03 2.09 11.65
CA ARG A 199 -39.02 2.63 12.59
C ARG A 199 -40.00 3.60 11.93
N GLU A 200 -39.52 4.43 11.01
CA GLU A 200 -40.36 5.36 10.25
C GLU A 200 -41.34 4.60 9.35
N ILE A 201 -40.86 3.62 8.59
CA ILE A 201 -41.69 2.81 7.69
C ILE A 201 -42.69 1.93 8.46
N ILE A 202 -42.33 1.39 9.64
CA ILE A 202 -43.29 0.70 10.52
C ILE A 202 -44.36 1.66 11.04
N LYS A 203 -44.01 2.91 11.37
CA LYS A 203 -45.01 3.91 11.79
C LYS A 203 -45.93 4.28 10.65
N GLU A 204 -45.40 4.44 9.44
CA GLU A 204 -46.18 4.66 8.23
C GLU A 204 -47.15 3.50 7.97
N GLN A 205 -46.68 2.26 8.09
CA GLN A 205 -47.52 1.05 7.99
C GLN A 205 -48.63 1.02 9.06
N ALA A 206 -48.33 1.45 10.29
CA ALA A 206 -49.31 1.51 11.37
C ALA A 206 -50.32 2.66 11.23
N ALA A 207 -49.93 3.77 10.60
CA ALA A 207 -50.80 4.92 10.33
C ALA A 207 -51.65 4.75 9.06
N PHE A 208 -51.35 3.75 8.23
CA PHE A 208 -52.13 3.41 7.04
C PHE A 208 -53.44 2.70 7.44
N PRO A 209 -54.64 3.14 7.00
CA PRO A 209 -54.99 4.12 5.96
C PRO A 209 -55.50 5.48 6.48
N SER A 210 -55.31 5.81 7.76
CA SER A 210 -55.91 7.00 8.38
C SER A 210 -55.39 8.35 7.88
N ASP A 211 -54.20 8.38 7.26
CA ASP A 211 -53.52 9.61 6.81
C ASP A 211 -53.35 9.72 5.28
N THR A 212 -53.91 8.80 4.47
CA THR A 212 -53.70 8.81 3.02
C THR A 212 -54.68 9.73 2.28
N VAL A 213 -54.17 10.84 1.76
CA VAL A 213 -54.76 11.52 0.59
C VAL A 213 -54.65 10.53 -0.58
N GLU A 214 -55.75 10.25 -1.29
CA GLU A 214 -55.73 9.38 -2.48
C GLU A 214 -54.63 9.82 -3.44
N ASP A 215 -53.51 9.09 -3.46
CA ASP A 215 -52.46 9.29 -4.43
C ASP A 215 -52.99 8.80 -5.79
N LYS A 216 -53.04 9.67 -6.78
CA LYS A 216 -53.71 9.40 -8.07
C LYS A 216 -53.06 8.26 -8.87
N ALA A 217 -51.87 7.80 -8.45
CA ALA A 217 -51.05 6.83 -9.18
C ALA A 217 -51.32 5.36 -8.80
N PHE A 218 -51.80 5.05 -7.59
CA PHE A 218 -51.95 3.67 -7.12
C PHE A 218 -53.25 3.46 -6.35
N THR A 219 -53.83 2.26 -6.46
CA THR A 219 -54.95 1.88 -5.59
C THR A 219 -54.48 1.70 -4.14
N LEU A 220 -55.38 1.90 -3.18
CA LEU A 220 -55.08 1.74 -1.75
C LEU A 220 -54.52 0.34 -1.41
N HIS A 221 -54.99 -0.70 -2.12
CA HIS A 221 -54.47 -2.07 -1.97
C HIS A 221 -53.03 -2.21 -2.49
N GLN A 222 -52.72 -1.62 -3.64
CA GLN A 222 -51.37 -1.61 -4.21
C GLN A 222 -50.38 -0.86 -3.32
N GLN A 223 -50.80 0.26 -2.71
CA GLN A 223 -49.97 1.00 -1.76
C GLN A 223 -49.64 0.17 -0.52
N ALA A 224 -50.65 -0.50 0.06
CA ALA A 224 -50.43 -1.39 1.21
C ALA A 224 -49.43 -2.52 0.87
N GLU A 225 -49.55 -3.12 -0.31
CA GLU A 225 -48.66 -4.21 -0.71
C GLU A 225 -47.22 -3.72 -0.92
N LEU A 226 -47.01 -2.55 -1.55
CA LEU A 226 -45.67 -1.96 -1.66
C LEU A 226 -45.07 -1.69 -0.29
N LEU A 227 -45.86 -1.11 0.64
CA LEU A 227 -45.41 -0.78 1.98
C LEU A 227 -45.00 -2.04 2.77
N ASP A 228 -45.75 -3.14 2.66
CA ASP A 228 -45.38 -4.43 3.27
C ASP A 228 -44.04 -4.96 2.73
N LYS A 229 -43.78 -4.81 1.42
CA LYS A 229 -42.49 -5.20 0.81
C LYS A 229 -41.35 -4.29 1.26
N GLU A 230 -41.61 -2.99 1.39
CA GLU A 230 -40.64 -2.02 1.90
C GLU A 230 -40.26 -2.31 3.35
N VAL A 231 -41.23 -2.64 4.22
CA VAL A 231 -40.96 -3.06 5.60
C VAL A 231 -40.05 -4.29 5.63
N LYS A 232 -40.34 -5.30 4.80
CA LYS A 232 -39.50 -6.52 4.70
C LYS A 232 -38.09 -6.19 4.23
N LEU A 233 -37.94 -5.36 3.21
CA LEU A 233 -36.64 -4.91 2.72
C LEU A 233 -35.86 -4.17 3.81
N LYS A 234 -36.49 -3.23 4.52
CA LYS A 234 -35.82 -2.45 5.58
C LYS A 234 -35.42 -3.30 6.78
N LYS A 235 -36.21 -4.33 7.11
CA LYS A 235 -35.84 -5.31 8.13
C LYS A 235 -34.56 -6.06 7.72
N GLN A 236 -34.47 -6.51 6.47
CA GLN A 236 -33.27 -7.18 5.95
C GLN A 236 -32.06 -6.25 5.90
N GLU A 237 -32.23 -4.99 5.46
CA GLU A 237 -31.15 -4.00 5.46
C GLU A 237 -30.60 -3.77 6.87
N LYS A 238 -31.47 -3.74 7.90
CA LYS A 238 -31.04 -3.65 9.30
C LYS A 238 -30.21 -4.86 9.70
N GLU A 239 -30.70 -6.07 9.42
CA GLU A 239 -30.01 -7.32 9.74
C GLU A 239 -28.64 -7.40 9.05
N LEU A 240 -28.56 -7.06 7.76
CA LEU A 240 -27.30 -6.99 7.02
C LEU A 240 -26.33 -5.99 7.65
N ASN A 241 -26.80 -4.79 8.01
CA ASN A 241 -25.95 -3.78 8.64
C ASN A 241 -25.49 -4.21 10.05
N SER A 242 -26.31 -4.97 10.79
CA SER A 242 -25.90 -5.56 12.06
C SER A 242 -24.78 -6.58 11.88
N LEU A 243 -24.89 -7.45 10.88
CA LEU A 243 -23.83 -8.40 10.54
C LEU A 243 -22.55 -7.70 10.07
N ARG A 244 -22.66 -6.59 9.34
CA ARG A 244 -21.48 -5.79 8.92
C ARG A 244 -20.75 -5.19 10.11
N VAL A 245 -21.48 -4.81 11.16
CA VAL A 245 -20.86 -4.39 12.42
C VAL A 245 -20.14 -5.56 13.08
N GLN A 246 -20.76 -6.75 13.12
CA GLN A 246 -20.14 -7.96 13.69
C GLN A 246 -18.86 -8.37 12.93
N GLU A 247 -18.89 -8.39 11.59
CA GLU A 247 -17.74 -8.64 10.72
C GLU A 247 -16.56 -7.74 11.08
N LYS A 248 -16.79 -6.44 11.24
CA LYS A 248 -15.74 -5.48 11.59
C LYS A 248 -15.23 -5.66 13.03
N ILE A 249 -16.08 -6.05 13.97
CA ILE A 249 -15.67 -6.39 15.34
C ILE A 249 -14.74 -7.62 15.32
N THR A 250 -15.12 -8.68 14.62
CA THR A 250 -14.31 -9.91 14.49
C THR A 250 -12.96 -9.62 13.81
N GLN A 251 -12.95 -8.87 12.71
CA GLN A 251 -11.71 -8.47 12.03
C GLN A 251 -10.80 -7.62 12.91
N LEU A 252 -11.37 -6.71 13.72
CA LEU A 252 -10.61 -5.90 14.67
C LEU A 252 -10.00 -6.77 15.77
N GLY A 253 -10.73 -7.76 16.29
CA GLY A 253 -10.21 -8.74 17.24
C GLY A 253 -8.99 -9.49 16.70
N LEU A 254 -9.09 -9.99 15.46
CA LEU A 254 -8.00 -10.66 14.76
C LEU A 254 -6.76 -9.75 14.62
N ILE A 255 -6.94 -8.51 14.17
CA ILE A 255 -5.83 -7.54 13.99
C ILE A 255 -5.19 -7.20 15.34
N THR A 256 -6.00 -6.99 16.38
CA THR A 256 -5.51 -6.66 17.73
C THR A 256 -4.64 -7.80 18.27
N SER A 257 -5.08 -9.05 18.09
CA SER A 257 -4.29 -10.21 18.48
C SER A 257 -3.03 -10.37 17.63
N LYS A 258 -3.06 -10.12 16.30
CA LYS A 258 -1.84 -10.07 15.47
C LYS A 258 -0.84 -9.03 15.98
N LEU A 259 -1.31 -7.80 16.25
CA LEU A 259 -0.50 -6.69 16.73
C LEU A 259 0.19 -7.04 18.07
N TYR A 260 -0.56 -7.57 19.04
CA TYR A 260 -0.01 -8.01 20.33
C TYR A 260 1.13 -9.03 20.16
N ILE A 261 0.96 -10.00 19.25
CA ILE A 261 1.96 -11.04 19.00
C ILE A 261 3.25 -10.45 18.44
N GLU A 262 3.14 -9.59 17.43
CA GLU A 262 4.30 -8.99 16.78
C GLU A 262 5.04 -8.02 17.72
N GLU A 263 4.32 -7.20 18.49
CA GLU A 263 4.92 -6.34 19.53
C GLU A 263 5.70 -7.15 20.56
N LYS A 264 5.17 -8.31 21.00
CA LYS A 264 5.90 -9.19 21.93
C LYS A 264 7.14 -9.84 21.31
N LYS A 265 7.09 -10.19 20.02
CA LYS A 265 8.27 -10.69 19.29
C LYS A 265 9.36 -9.62 19.22
N GLU A 266 8.97 -8.40 18.89
CA GLU A 266 9.84 -7.23 18.81
C GLU A 266 10.50 -6.91 20.16
N ASP A 267 9.72 -6.83 21.25
CA ASP A 267 10.20 -6.65 22.63
C ASP A 267 11.27 -7.70 22.97
N THR A 268 10.99 -8.98 22.66
CA THR A 268 11.91 -10.07 22.99
C THR A 268 13.21 -9.99 22.20
N LEU A 269 13.16 -9.60 20.93
CA LEU A 269 14.37 -9.39 20.12
C LEU A 269 15.17 -8.18 20.60
N LYS A 270 14.50 -7.09 21.00
CA LYS A 270 15.15 -5.91 21.61
C LYS A 270 15.86 -6.30 22.90
N ASP A 271 15.23 -7.12 23.75
CA ASP A 271 15.84 -7.65 24.97
C ASP A 271 17.04 -8.56 24.68
N LYS A 272 16.90 -9.51 23.75
CA LYS A 272 18.01 -10.39 23.32
C LYS A 272 19.20 -9.60 22.76
N ARG A 273 18.93 -8.61 21.89
CA ARG A 273 19.96 -7.70 21.36
C ARG A 273 20.72 -7.03 22.50
N ASN A 274 19.99 -6.51 23.48
CA ASN A 274 20.56 -5.77 24.60
C ASN A 274 21.33 -6.65 25.60
N GLN A 275 20.81 -7.84 25.92
CA GLN A 275 21.35 -8.71 26.97
C GLN A 275 22.43 -9.68 26.48
N MET A 276 22.30 -10.21 25.25
CA MET A 276 23.18 -11.27 24.76
C MET A 276 24.16 -10.75 23.72
N VAL A 277 23.62 -10.19 22.63
CA VAL A 277 24.45 -9.78 21.48
C VAL A 277 25.41 -8.68 21.89
N LYS A 278 24.93 -7.62 22.54
CA LYS A 278 25.79 -6.49 22.94
C LYS A 278 26.83 -6.82 24.01
N MET A 279 26.51 -7.71 24.95
CA MET A 279 27.44 -8.11 26.02
C MET A 279 28.62 -8.92 25.48
N SER A 280 28.37 -9.77 24.49
CA SER A 280 29.39 -10.60 23.83
C SER A 280 29.83 -10.06 22.46
N PHE A 281 29.49 -8.80 22.15
CA PHE A 281 29.85 -8.13 20.89
C PHE A 281 31.33 -7.77 20.87
N ARG A 282 32.02 -8.17 19.80
CA ARG A 282 33.43 -7.84 19.55
C ARG A 282 33.59 -7.16 18.21
N VAL A 283 34.39 -6.10 18.21
CA VAL A 283 34.84 -5.39 17.01
C VAL A 283 36.30 -5.06 17.23
N ASP A 284 37.15 -5.57 16.35
CA ASP A 284 38.58 -5.37 16.38
C ASP A 284 39.03 -4.45 15.23
N LYS A 285 40.26 -3.96 15.31
CA LYS A 285 40.84 -3.11 14.27
C LYS A 285 40.85 -3.80 12.89
N LYS A 286 41.00 -5.13 12.86
CA LYS A 286 40.93 -5.92 11.61
C LYS A 286 39.58 -5.80 10.92
N ASP A 287 38.49 -5.67 11.68
CA ASP A 287 37.14 -5.52 11.11
C ASP A 287 36.98 -4.14 10.47
N VAL A 288 37.55 -3.10 11.11
CA VAL A 288 37.63 -1.74 10.54
C VAL A 288 38.45 -1.74 9.25
N ASP A 289 39.65 -2.33 9.28
CA ASP A 289 40.53 -2.39 8.12
C ASP A 289 39.88 -3.18 6.96
N ALA A 290 39.14 -4.26 7.26
CA ALA A 290 38.38 -5.01 6.29
C ALA A 290 37.23 -4.18 5.67
N ALA A 291 36.46 -3.46 6.49
CA ALA A 291 35.38 -2.60 6.03
C ALA A 291 35.90 -1.46 5.12
N LEU A 292 37.01 -0.82 5.49
CA LEU A 292 37.65 0.21 4.66
C LEU A 292 38.19 -0.35 3.33
N SER A 293 38.75 -1.57 3.34
CA SER A 293 39.21 -2.24 2.12
C SER A 293 38.06 -2.57 1.16
N GLU A 294 36.92 -3.05 1.67
CA GLU A 294 35.73 -3.28 0.85
C GLU A 294 35.14 -1.96 0.32
N LEU A 295 35.09 -0.91 1.15
CA LEU A 295 34.68 0.42 0.73
C LEU A 295 35.53 0.96 -0.43
N GLU A 296 36.85 0.81 -0.36
CA GLU A 296 37.75 1.21 -1.46
C GLU A 296 37.47 0.45 -2.75
N LYS A 297 37.24 -0.87 -2.68
CA LYS A 297 36.88 -1.68 -3.85
C LYS A 297 35.58 -1.19 -4.47
N LYS A 298 34.56 -0.93 -3.64
CA LYS A 298 33.26 -0.42 -4.06
C LYS A 298 33.35 0.97 -4.67
N LYS A 299 34.17 1.85 -4.10
CA LYS A 299 34.45 3.18 -4.66
C LYS A 299 35.06 3.10 -6.06
N ARG A 300 36.06 2.25 -6.28
CA ARG A 300 36.68 2.06 -7.61
C ARG A 300 35.69 1.52 -8.63
N TYR A 301 34.85 0.57 -8.22
CA TYR A 301 33.79 0.03 -9.06
C TYR A 301 32.78 1.11 -9.45
N TYR A 302 32.21 1.83 -8.47
CA TYR A 302 31.28 2.94 -8.68
C TYR A 302 31.82 3.98 -9.67
N LEU A 303 33.06 4.44 -9.47
CA LEU A 303 33.68 5.44 -10.36
C LEU A 303 33.85 4.92 -11.80
N THR A 304 34.26 3.65 -11.95
CA THR A 304 34.43 3.03 -13.28
C THR A 304 33.10 2.90 -14.02
N VAL A 305 32.05 2.45 -13.33
CA VAL A 305 30.71 2.30 -13.90
C VAL A 305 30.12 3.66 -14.25
N THR A 306 30.29 4.65 -13.38
CA THR A 306 29.82 6.03 -13.61
C THR A 306 30.46 6.63 -14.86
N ASP A 307 31.77 6.49 -15.05
CA ASP A 307 32.48 6.98 -16.24
C ASP A 307 31.92 6.35 -17.53
N ASN A 308 31.62 5.04 -17.50
CA ASN A 308 31.01 4.35 -18.64
C ASN A 308 29.61 4.89 -18.97
N TYR A 309 28.76 5.12 -17.96
CA TYR A 309 27.43 5.67 -18.18
C TYR A 309 27.47 7.11 -18.65
N LEU A 310 28.36 7.95 -18.12
CA LEU A 310 28.52 9.34 -18.54
C LEU A 310 28.92 9.45 -20.02
N LYS A 311 29.86 8.61 -20.49
CA LYS A 311 30.21 8.54 -21.92
C LYS A 311 29.00 8.16 -22.80
N HIS A 312 28.13 7.30 -22.30
CA HIS A 312 26.92 6.92 -23.02
C HIS A 312 25.88 8.04 -23.06
N ILE A 313 25.71 8.75 -21.93
CA ILE A 313 24.86 9.93 -21.83
C ILE A 313 25.33 11.01 -22.81
N GLU A 314 26.63 11.29 -22.90
CA GLU A 314 27.17 12.29 -23.84
C GLU A 314 26.81 11.96 -25.30
N LYS A 315 26.92 10.69 -25.69
CA LYS A 315 26.52 10.23 -27.03
C LYS A 315 25.03 10.44 -27.28
N LEU A 316 24.19 10.08 -26.31
CA LEU A 316 22.73 10.25 -26.42
C LEU A 316 22.32 11.72 -26.44
N LEU A 317 22.97 12.58 -25.66
CA LEU A 317 22.72 14.02 -25.67
C LEU A 317 23.04 14.64 -27.04
N LEU A 318 24.12 14.21 -27.69
CA LEU A 318 24.44 14.63 -29.04
C LEU A 318 23.34 14.20 -30.03
N GLU A 319 22.91 12.94 -29.99
CA GLU A 319 21.81 12.45 -30.84
C GLU A 319 20.50 13.21 -30.56
N GLN A 320 20.18 13.45 -29.28
CA GLN A 320 18.99 14.19 -28.88
C GLN A 320 19.01 15.63 -29.41
N SER A 321 20.15 16.31 -29.34
CA SER A 321 20.30 17.69 -29.83
C SER A 321 20.08 17.77 -31.35
N GLN A 322 20.63 16.82 -32.11
CA GLN A 322 20.42 16.73 -33.56
C GLN A 322 18.95 16.48 -33.89
N LEU A 323 18.30 15.55 -33.17
CA LEU A 323 16.90 15.22 -33.38
C LEU A 323 15.96 16.38 -33.00
N LYS A 324 16.25 17.10 -31.91
CA LYS A 324 15.50 18.31 -31.51
C LYS A 324 15.57 19.41 -32.57
N ASN A 325 16.74 19.61 -33.18
CA ASN A 325 16.90 20.58 -34.26
C ASN A 325 16.07 20.18 -35.50
N ILE A 326 16.13 18.90 -35.90
CA ILE A 326 15.31 18.37 -37.01
C ILE A 326 13.82 18.52 -36.71
N LEU A 327 13.39 18.21 -35.49
CA LEU A 327 12.00 18.36 -35.05
C LEU A 327 11.53 19.81 -35.14
N LYS A 328 12.35 20.75 -34.67
CA LYS A 328 12.03 22.17 -34.72
C LYS A 328 11.86 22.66 -36.15
N GLU A 329 12.79 22.30 -37.04
CA GLU A 329 12.71 22.64 -38.46
C GLU A 329 11.43 22.08 -39.12
N ARG A 330 11.03 20.85 -38.78
CA ARG A 330 9.79 20.25 -39.29
C ARG A 330 8.53 20.91 -38.75
N LEU A 331 8.49 21.20 -37.45
CA LEU A 331 7.39 21.94 -36.82
C LEU A 331 7.21 23.33 -37.44
N ASP A 332 8.30 24.02 -37.78
CA ASP A 332 8.26 25.33 -38.44
C ASP A 332 7.75 25.22 -39.89
N GLN A 333 8.13 24.16 -40.62
CA GLN A 333 7.65 23.90 -41.98
C GLN A 333 6.15 23.55 -42.02
N GLU A 334 5.67 22.79 -41.04
CA GLU A 334 4.30 22.25 -41.02
C GLU A 334 3.35 23.00 -40.07
N LYS A 335 3.78 24.15 -39.53
CA LYS A 335 3.08 24.95 -38.52
C LYS A 335 1.61 25.24 -38.85
N LYS A 336 1.29 25.46 -40.14
CA LYS A 336 -0.09 25.71 -40.62
C LYS A 336 -0.99 24.47 -40.48
N ILE A 337 -0.44 23.28 -40.71
CA ILE A 337 -1.15 22.00 -40.60
C ILE A 337 -1.30 21.63 -39.12
N VAL A 338 -0.22 21.75 -38.33
CA VAL A 338 -0.21 21.42 -36.90
C VAL A 338 -1.16 22.32 -36.09
N SER A 339 -1.25 23.61 -36.41
CA SER A 339 -2.11 24.55 -35.68
C SER A 339 -3.59 24.44 -36.06
N SER A 340 -3.92 23.94 -37.25
CA SER A 340 -5.31 23.84 -37.73
C SER A 340 -5.98 22.51 -37.37
N ALA A 341 -5.20 21.48 -37.06
CA ALA A 341 -5.68 20.14 -36.74
C ALA A 341 -5.72 19.80 -35.24
N GLU A 342 -5.48 20.79 -34.35
CA GLU A 342 -5.47 20.63 -32.88
C GLU A 342 -4.64 19.42 -32.42
N ILE A 343 -3.43 19.31 -32.97
CA ILE A 343 -2.58 18.14 -32.78
C ILE A 343 -1.88 18.20 -31.41
N HIS A 344 -2.11 17.19 -30.57
CA HIS A 344 -1.34 16.93 -29.37
C HIS A 344 -0.43 15.71 -29.59
N LEU A 345 0.86 15.97 -29.82
CA LEU A 345 1.84 14.96 -30.19
C LEU A 345 2.12 13.96 -29.06
N ASP A 346 2.09 14.40 -27.80
CA ASP A 346 2.40 13.54 -26.65
C ASP A 346 1.30 12.52 -26.37
N GLU A 347 0.06 12.81 -26.77
CA GLU A 347 -1.09 11.91 -26.60
C GLU A 347 -1.56 11.28 -27.91
N TRP A 348 -0.95 11.62 -29.05
CA TRP A 348 -1.40 11.19 -30.38
C TRP A 348 -2.88 11.50 -30.68
N THR A 349 -3.35 12.69 -30.30
CA THR A 349 -4.73 13.14 -30.58
C THR A 349 -4.74 14.31 -31.56
N GLY A 350 -5.73 14.34 -32.45
CA GLY A 350 -5.96 15.45 -33.39
C GLY A 350 -7.05 15.13 -34.41
N SER A 351 -7.62 16.14 -35.05
CA SER A 351 -8.65 15.98 -36.08
C SER A 351 -8.03 15.93 -37.48
N LEU A 352 -7.56 14.76 -37.91
CA LEU A 352 -6.91 14.58 -39.22
C LEU A 352 -7.98 14.35 -40.31
N LYS A 353 -7.95 15.15 -41.39
CA LYS A 353 -8.94 15.07 -42.47
C LYS A 353 -8.33 14.83 -43.85
N THR A 354 -7.05 15.16 -44.02
CA THR A 354 -6.35 15.06 -45.31
C THR A 354 -5.14 14.13 -45.23
N ALA A 355 -4.71 13.61 -46.39
CA ALA A 355 -3.49 12.80 -46.48
C ALA A 355 -2.24 13.55 -45.98
N ASP A 356 -2.19 14.88 -46.15
CA ASP A 356 -1.09 15.72 -45.67
C ASP A 356 -1.12 15.88 -44.15
N ASP A 357 -2.31 15.96 -43.52
CA ASP A 357 -2.44 15.96 -42.06
C ASP A 357 -1.91 14.65 -41.45
N TYR A 358 -2.27 13.51 -42.06
CA TYR A 358 -1.77 12.19 -41.65
C TYR A 358 -0.26 12.08 -41.83
N PHE A 359 0.28 12.59 -42.93
CA PHE A 359 1.72 12.59 -43.18
C PHE A 359 2.47 13.44 -42.15
N ALA A 360 2.05 14.69 -41.96
CA ALA A 360 2.63 15.62 -40.99
C ALA A 360 2.61 15.05 -39.57
N MET A 361 1.44 14.56 -39.13
CA MET A 361 1.29 13.94 -37.81
C MET A 361 2.21 12.72 -37.64
N SER A 362 2.27 11.84 -38.64
CA SER A 362 3.11 10.63 -38.58
C SER A 362 4.61 10.96 -38.53
N ASP A 363 5.06 11.94 -39.32
CA ASP A 363 6.48 12.30 -39.47
C ASP A 363 7.01 13.06 -38.25
N ILE A 364 6.22 14.01 -37.73
CA ILE A 364 6.54 14.77 -36.51
C ILE A 364 6.36 13.89 -35.28
N GLY A 365 5.24 13.17 -35.16
CA GLY A 365 4.93 12.32 -34.01
C GLY A 365 5.97 11.23 -33.80
N TYR A 366 6.39 10.53 -34.85
CA TYR A 366 7.46 9.54 -34.77
C TYR A 366 8.78 10.14 -34.23
N LYS A 367 9.19 11.31 -34.75
CA LYS A 367 10.42 11.95 -34.31
C LYS A 367 10.30 12.45 -32.87
N ASN A 368 9.12 12.92 -32.46
CA ASN A 368 8.83 13.32 -31.08
C ASN A 368 8.99 12.11 -30.16
N ASP A 369 8.38 10.97 -30.51
CA ASP A 369 8.49 9.74 -29.75
C ASP A 369 9.93 9.22 -29.65
N LYS A 370 10.71 9.34 -30.73
CA LYS A 370 12.14 9.00 -30.70
C LYS A 370 12.91 9.94 -29.77
N ASN A 371 12.64 11.25 -29.81
CA ASN A 371 13.27 12.23 -28.93
C ASN A 371 12.93 12.01 -27.45
N LEU A 372 11.67 11.69 -27.16
CA LEU A 372 11.20 11.32 -25.82
C LEU A 372 11.89 10.03 -25.33
N LEU A 373 12.02 9.02 -26.20
CA LEU A 373 12.74 7.78 -25.85
C LEU A 373 14.19 8.06 -25.46
N ILE A 374 14.93 8.85 -26.25
CA ILE A 374 16.31 9.20 -25.94
C ILE A 374 16.39 9.94 -24.60
N GLY A 375 15.43 10.83 -24.31
CA GLY A 375 15.34 11.52 -23.01
C GLY A 375 15.20 10.54 -21.84
N LEU A 376 14.34 9.52 -21.98
CA LEU A 376 14.15 8.49 -20.96
C LEU A 376 15.37 7.57 -20.80
N GLU A 377 16.07 7.26 -21.89
CA GLU A 377 17.29 6.47 -21.83
C GLU A 377 18.40 7.22 -21.08
N ILE A 378 18.52 8.53 -21.30
CA ILE A 378 19.42 9.39 -20.52
C ILE A 378 19.03 9.38 -19.03
N GLU A 379 17.74 9.57 -18.72
CA GLU A 379 17.26 9.53 -17.33
C GLU A 379 17.51 8.16 -16.67
N LEU A 380 17.35 7.06 -17.43
CA LEU A 380 17.64 5.72 -16.94
C LEU A 380 19.12 5.57 -16.58
N LEU A 381 20.02 6.08 -17.41
CA LEU A 381 21.47 6.04 -17.13
C LEU A 381 21.83 6.87 -15.90
N HIS A 382 21.24 8.07 -15.74
CA HIS A 382 21.40 8.85 -14.52
C HIS A 382 20.89 8.11 -13.30
N THR A 383 19.74 7.46 -13.40
CA THR A 383 19.18 6.66 -12.31
C THR A 383 20.05 5.44 -11.97
N LEU A 384 20.71 4.84 -12.96
CA LEU A 384 21.69 3.77 -12.72
C LEU A 384 22.94 4.29 -12.01
N ILE A 385 23.42 5.49 -12.36
CA ILE A 385 24.51 6.15 -11.61
C ILE A 385 24.08 6.40 -10.15
N ASP A 386 22.88 6.95 -9.96
CA ASP A 386 22.30 7.21 -8.64
C ASP A 386 22.14 5.91 -7.83
N PHE A 387 21.78 4.81 -8.48
CA PHE A 387 21.68 3.49 -7.86
C PHE A 387 23.05 2.96 -7.39
N GLU A 388 24.08 3.04 -8.23
CA GLU A 388 25.44 2.66 -7.85
C GLU A 388 26.01 3.58 -6.75
N LYS A 389 25.66 4.87 -6.79
CA LYS A 389 25.99 5.85 -5.74
C LYS A 389 25.37 5.43 -4.41
N ALA A 390 24.08 5.12 -4.38
CA ALA A 390 23.38 4.68 -3.16
C ALA A 390 23.98 3.39 -2.59
N HIS A 391 24.42 2.46 -3.45
CA HIS A 391 25.13 1.26 -3.02
C HIS A 391 26.50 1.56 -2.41
N TYR A 392 27.27 2.47 -3.01
CA TYR A 392 28.53 2.93 -2.43
C TYR A 392 28.32 3.63 -1.07
N GLU A 393 27.32 4.51 -0.96
CA GLU A 393 27.00 5.21 0.29
C GLU A 393 26.51 4.26 1.39
N ALA A 394 25.85 3.16 1.04
CA ALA A 394 25.46 2.13 2.01
C ALA A 394 26.67 1.42 2.62
N GLU A 395 27.71 1.15 1.80
CA GLU A 395 28.97 0.58 2.26
C GLU A 395 29.77 1.60 3.08
N ASP A 396 29.75 2.87 2.69
CA ASP A 396 30.39 3.98 3.43
C ASP A 396 29.76 4.16 4.82
N THR A 397 28.43 4.12 4.88
CA THR A 397 27.65 4.13 6.12
C THR A 397 28.00 2.92 7.00
N THR A 398 28.10 1.73 6.39
CA THR A 398 28.46 0.50 7.10
C THR A 398 29.87 0.59 7.69
N ALA A 399 30.85 1.04 6.91
CA ALA A 399 32.22 1.22 7.38
C ALA A 399 32.31 2.26 8.51
N SER A 400 31.56 3.36 8.40
CA SER A 400 31.45 4.37 9.45
C SER A 400 30.87 3.79 10.73
N ILE A 401 29.78 3.02 10.64
CA ILE A 401 29.17 2.32 11.79
C ILE A 401 30.13 1.32 12.44
N VAL A 402 30.89 0.54 11.64
CA VAL A 402 31.92 -0.37 12.14
C VAL A 402 32.96 0.39 12.96
N TYR A 403 33.43 1.51 12.42
CA TYR A 403 34.42 2.36 13.08
C TYR A 403 33.88 2.98 14.37
N THR A 404 32.65 3.46 14.37
CA THR A 404 31.99 4.02 15.56
C THR A 404 31.80 2.96 16.64
N TRP A 405 31.40 1.74 16.27
CA TRP A 405 31.35 0.62 17.21
C TRP A 405 32.71 0.28 17.80
N TYR A 406 33.77 0.31 16.99
CA TYR A 406 35.15 0.17 17.47
C TYR A 406 35.49 1.25 18.50
N LYS A 407 35.17 2.53 18.23
CA LYS A 407 35.36 3.62 19.20
C LYS A 407 34.60 3.38 20.51
N ILE A 408 33.33 2.95 20.43
CA ILE A 408 32.50 2.65 21.62
C ILE A 408 33.12 1.51 22.43
N LYS A 409 33.45 0.39 21.79
CA LYS A 409 33.92 -0.82 22.49
C LYS A 409 35.29 -0.67 23.12
N HIS A 410 36.17 0.09 22.49
CA HIS A 410 37.53 0.36 23.00
C HIS A 410 37.61 1.67 23.78
N GLN A 411 36.47 2.30 24.11
CA GLN A 411 36.38 3.54 24.87
C GLN A 411 37.28 4.67 24.33
N LEU A 412 37.33 4.80 23.00
CA LEU A 412 38.25 5.73 22.34
C LEU A 412 37.72 7.18 22.29
N PHE A 413 36.47 7.42 22.68
CA PHE A 413 35.94 8.78 22.84
C PHE A 413 36.59 9.47 24.02
N LYS A 414 37.40 10.49 23.76
CA LYS A 414 38.23 11.16 24.78
C LYS A 414 37.42 12.06 25.70
N ASN A 415 36.36 12.67 25.18
CA ASN A 415 35.50 13.59 25.92
C ASN A 415 34.07 13.59 25.37
N SER A 416 33.15 14.23 26.09
CA SER A 416 31.75 14.35 25.69
C SER A 416 31.54 15.20 24.43
N GLU A 417 32.49 16.06 24.09
CA GLU A 417 32.43 16.91 22.90
C GLU A 417 32.65 16.09 21.63
N GLU A 418 33.65 15.21 21.62
CA GLU A 418 33.92 14.26 20.52
C GLU A 418 32.71 13.36 20.28
N LEU A 419 32.10 12.84 21.35
CA LEU A 419 30.86 12.06 21.24
C LEU A 419 29.69 12.91 20.70
N SER A 420 29.58 14.18 21.10
CA SER A 420 28.54 15.07 20.59
C SER A 420 28.73 15.43 19.12
N ILE A 421 29.97 15.51 18.63
CA ILE A 421 30.28 15.72 17.21
C ILE A 421 29.81 14.50 16.42
N GLU A 422 30.15 13.29 16.88
CA GLU A 422 29.73 12.04 16.25
C GLU A 422 28.19 11.92 16.19
N VAL A 423 27.48 12.25 17.27
CA VAL A 423 26.00 12.27 17.28
C VAL A 423 25.45 13.23 16.22
N LYS A 424 26.01 14.45 16.12
CA LYS A 424 25.56 15.43 15.13
C LYS A 424 25.82 14.99 13.69
N GLU A 425 26.92 14.28 13.45
CA GLU A 425 27.25 13.72 12.14
C GLU A 425 26.18 12.73 11.68
N TYR A 426 25.82 11.76 12.54
CA TYR A 426 24.75 10.82 12.22
C TYR A 426 23.35 11.48 12.17
N GLU A 427 23.07 12.50 12.97
CA GLU A 427 21.81 13.27 12.86
C GLU A 427 21.71 13.99 11.51
N SER A 428 22.81 14.59 11.05
CA SER A 428 22.90 15.23 9.74
C SER A 428 22.72 14.21 8.61
N GLN A 429 23.42 13.07 8.71
CA GLN A 429 23.29 11.98 7.74
C GLN A 429 21.86 11.44 7.68
N LEU A 430 21.20 11.27 8.83
CA LEU A 430 19.81 10.83 8.88
C LEU A 430 18.86 11.82 8.19
N ALA A 431 19.08 13.12 8.40
CA ALA A 431 18.28 14.16 7.75
C ALA A 431 18.48 14.16 6.22
N GLU A 432 19.71 13.97 5.76
CA GLU A 432 20.04 13.87 4.34
C GLU A 432 19.40 12.64 3.68
N LEU A 433 19.54 11.46 4.28
CA LEU A 433 18.92 10.22 3.79
C LEU A 433 17.40 10.34 3.67
N ASN A 434 16.74 10.96 4.66
CA ASN A 434 15.30 11.20 4.61
C ASN A 434 14.92 12.18 3.49
N ARG A 435 15.72 13.22 3.27
CA ARG A 435 15.50 14.17 2.16
C ARG A 435 15.64 13.47 0.81
N GLU A 436 16.69 12.69 0.62
CA GLU A 436 16.90 11.93 -0.62
C GLU A 436 15.76 10.94 -0.86
N ARG A 437 15.28 10.26 0.18
CA ARG A 437 14.14 9.34 0.08
C ARG A 437 12.91 10.03 -0.48
N LEU A 438 12.56 11.21 0.02
CA LEU A 438 11.40 11.98 -0.48
C LEU A 438 11.57 12.34 -1.97
N VAL A 439 12.78 12.74 -2.39
CA VAL A 439 13.07 13.04 -3.80
C VAL A 439 12.82 11.81 -4.69
N TYR A 440 13.27 10.63 -4.26
CA TYR A 440 13.06 9.40 -5.05
C TYR A 440 11.63 8.88 -5.00
N GLU A 441 10.89 9.11 -3.92
CA GLU A 441 9.44 8.84 -3.87
C GLU A 441 8.70 9.68 -4.91
N ASP A 442 9.02 10.98 -5.02
CA ASP A 442 8.42 11.87 -5.99
C ASP A 442 8.82 11.53 -7.43
N LYS A 443 10.10 11.24 -7.69
CA LYS A 443 10.57 10.74 -9.00
C LYS A 443 9.82 9.46 -9.41
N ARG A 444 9.63 8.51 -8.48
CA ARG A 444 8.89 7.28 -8.73
C ARG A 444 7.42 7.55 -9.08
N ARG A 445 6.75 8.44 -8.34
CA ARG A 445 5.35 8.83 -8.64
C ARG A 445 5.24 9.50 -10.00
N ALA A 446 6.17 10.39 -10.34
CA ALA A 446 6.23 11.02 -11.65
C ALA A 446 6.41 10.00 -12.78
N ALA A 447 7.30 9.00 -12.60
CA ALA A 447 7.50 7.92 -13.56
C ALA A 447 6.23 7.08 -13.75
N ILE A 448 5.51 6.75 -12.68
CA ILE A 448 4.21 6.03 -12.74
C ILE A 448 3.18 6.85 -13.51
N SER A 449 3.02 8.14 -13.19
CA SER A 449 2.10 9.02 -13.93
C SER A 449 2.47 9.12 -15.42
N SER A 450 3.77 9.12 -15.72
CA SER A 450 4.27 9.18 -17.09
C SER A 450 4.03 7.86 -17.85
N LEU A 451 3.99 6.72 -17.17
CA LEU A 451 3.62 5.43 -17.73
C LEU A 451 2.15 5.45 -18.22
N ASP A 452 1.24 6.02 -17.42
CA ASP A 452 -0.17 6.15 -17.78
C ASP A 452 -0.36 7.00 -19.04
N LEU A 453 0.35 8.12 -19.14
CA LEU A 453 0.34 8.98 -20.31
C LEU A 453 0.82 8.25 -21.57
N ARG A 454 1.88 7.43 -21.47
CA ARG A 454 2.39 6.62 -22.59
C ARG A 454 1.44 5.50 -22.99
N ASN A 455 0.76 4.89 -22.03
CA ASN A 455 -0.27 3.90 -22.31
C ASN A 455 -1.45 4.53 -23.07
N LYS A 456 -1.88 5.73 -22.66
CA LYS A 456 -2.89 6.51 -23.38
C LYS A 456 -2.44 6.84 -24.81
N ALA A 457 -1.22 7.35 -24.99
CA ALA A 457 -0.64 7.61 -26.30
C ALA A 457 -0.61 6.37 -27.20
N ARG A 458 -0.25 5.20 -26.65
CA ARG A 458 -0.26 3.92 -27.37
C ARG A 458 -1.66 3.51 -27.84
N ILE A 459 -2.67 3.69 -27.00
CA ILE A 459 -4.07 3.40 -27.35
C ILE A 459 -4.52 4.34 -28.46
N ASN A 460 -4.30 5.64 -28.29
CA ASN A 460 -4.68 6.66 -29.27
C ASN A 460 -4.00 6.43 -30.62
N LEU A 461 -2.71 6.10 -30.66
CA LEU A 461 -2.00 5.79 -31.89
C LEU A 461 -2.54 4.53 -32.58
N LYS A 462 -2.99 3.51 -31.83
CA LYS A 462 -3.66 2.34 -32.42
C LYS A 462 -4.99 2.73 -33.06
N GLU A 463 -5.82 3.49 -32.35
CA GLU A 463 -7.09 3.99 -32.89
C GLU A 463 -6.88 4.86 -34.13
N LEU A 464 -5.86 5.73 -34.10
CA LEU A 464 -5.49 6.57 -35.24
C LEU A 464 -5.05 5.72 -36.45
N THR A 465 -4.29 4.66 -36.20
CA THR A 465 -3.85 3.70 -37.23
C THR A 465 -5.05 2.97 -37.83
N SER A 466 -6.02 2.53 -37.01
CA SER A 466 -7.25 1.90 -37.49
C SER A 466 -8.07 2.86 -38.36
N LYS A 467 -8.27 4.11 -37.92
CA LYS A 467 -8.97 5.14 -38.72
C LYS A 467 -8.26 5.42 -40.05
N PHE A 468 -6.93 5.50 -40.03
CA PHE A 468 -6.12 5.67 -41.23
C PHE A 468 -6.33 4.52 -42.23
N GLU A 469 -6.37 3.27 -41.76
CA GLU A 469 -6.61 2.09 -42.61
C GLU A 469 -8.04 2.07 -43.18
N GLU A 470 -9.05 2.47 -42.40
CA GLU A 470 -10.44 2.60 -42.89
C GLU A 470 -10.57 3.66 -43.99
N GLN A 471 -9.81 4.76 -43.89
CA GLN A 471 -9.83 5.87 -44.84
C GLN A 471 -8.87 5.70 -46.01
N LYS A 472 -8.22 4.54 -46.15
CA LYS A 472 -7.24 4.25 -47.20
C LYS A 472 -7.77 4.60 -48.60
N ASN A 473 -8.94 4.07 -48.95
CA ASN A 473 -9.48 4.20 -50.30
C ASN A 473 -10.10 5.58 -50.58
N THR A 474 -10.40 6.36 -49.53
CA THR A 474 -11.01 7.69 -49.64
C THR A 474 -9.97 8.80 -49.69
N LEU A 475 -8.88 8.67 -48.93
CA LEU A 475 -7.82 9.68 -48.85
C LEU A 475 -6.67 9.47 -49.83
N PHE A 476 -6.43 8.23 -50.28
CA PHE A 476 -5.30 7.88 -51.14
C PHE A 476 -5.77 7.30 -52.47
N SER A 477 -5.41 7.94 -53.57
CA SER A 477 -5.58 7.38 -54.91
C SER A 477 -4.68 6.15 -55.12
N HIS A 478 -5.07 5.24 -56.02
CA HIS A 478 -4.26 4.07 -56.36
C HIS A 478 -2.82 4.49 -56.74
N GLY A 479 -1.82 4.03 -55.97
CA GLY A 479 -0.41 4.32 -56.22
C GLY A 479 0.19 5.51 -55.45
N ASP A 480 -0.55 6.14 -54.52
CA ASP A 480 0.03 7.19 -53.67
C ASP A 480 1.14 6.64 -52.76
N GLN A 481 2.37 7.11 -52.96
CA GLN A 481 3.56 6.68 -52.21
C GLN A 481 3.56 7.17 -50.75
N ARG A 482 2.68 8.12 -50.38
CA ARG A 482 2.55 8.58 -48.98
C ARG A 482 1.94 7.53 -48.08
N TYR A 483 0.97 6.76 -48.55
CA TYR A 483 0.29 5.72 -47.75
C TYR A 483 1.27 4.70 -47.12
N PRO A 484 2.14 4.00 -47.88
CA PRO A 484 3.07 3.05 -47.27
C PRO A 484 4.07 3.73 -46.32
N LYS A 485 4.45 4.98 -46.59
CA LYS A 485 5.37 5.74 -45.74
C LYS A 485 4.75 6.13 -44.40
N ILE A 486 3.50 6.60 -44.39
CA ILE A 486 2.74 6.94 -43.18
C ILE A 486 2.58 5.69 -42.30
N ARG A 487 2.21 4.57 -42.92
CA ARG A 487 2.07 3.30 -42.20
C ARG A 487 3.37 2.88 -41.50
N ILE A 488 4.50 2.95 -42.21
CA ILE A 488 5.81 2.65 -41.61
C ILE A 488 6.09 3.59 -40.43
N LEU A 489 5.82 4.89 -40.56
CA LEU A 489 6.03 5.87 -39.49
C LEU A 489 5.15 5.58 -38.26
N PHE A 490 3.89 5.18 -38.44
CA PHE A 490 3.04 4.74 -37.33
C PHE A 490 3.53 3.46 -36.68
N GLU A 491 3.95 2.46 -37.46
CA GLU A 491 4.53 1.23 -36.92
C GLU A 491 5.81 1.51 -36.12
N GLU A 492 6.66 2.42 -36.61
CA GLU A 492 7.87 2.85 -35.90
C GLU A 492 7.55 3.64 -34.63
N ALA A 493 6.60 4.59 -34.67
CA ALA A 493 6.13 5.32 -33.50
C ALA A 493 5.57 4.39 -32.42
N GLN A 494 4.76 3.39 -32.80
CA GLN A 494 4.27 2.37 -31.89
C GLN A 494 5.42 1.59 -31.22
N ARG A 495 6.48 1.26 -31.97
CA ARG A 495 7.67 0.62 -31.41
C ARG A 495 8.40 1.56 -30.44
N GLN A 496 8.54 2.85 -30.77
CA GLN A 496 9.17 3.82 -29.87
C GLN A 496 8.39 3.96 -28.56
N ILE A 497 7.06 4.14 -28.63
CA ILE A 497 6.20 4.20 -27.43
C ILE A 497 6.31 2.91 -26.60
N GLY A 498 6.34 1.74 -27.25
CA GLY A 498 6.58 0.47 -26.56
C GLY A 498 7.89 0.48 -25.76
N ARG A 499 8.99 0.91 -26.38
CA ARG A 499 10.28 1.06 -25.69
C ARG A 499 10.23 2.11 -24.58
N GLN A 500 9.52 3.21 -24.77
CA GLN A 500 9.35 4.23 -23.72
C GLN A 500 8.66 3.64 -22.49
N ILE A 501 7.61 2.81 -22.67
CA ILE A 501 6.93 2.10 -21.58
C ILE A 501 7.89 1.17 -20.86
N ASP A 502 8.67 0.37 -21.60
CA ASP A 502 9.66 -0.54 -21.03
C ASP A 502 10.74 0.21 -20.22
N THR A 503 11.28 1.31 -20.77
CA THR A 503 12.28 2.16 -20.10
C THR A 503 11.71 2.85 -18.86
N THR A 504 10.47 3.34 -18.92
CA THR A 504 9.77 3.94 -17.76
C THR A 504 9.52 2.92 -16.65
N SER A 505 9.22 1.67 -17.03
CA SER A 505 9.06 0.56 -16.07
C SER A 505 10.38 0.27 -15.37
N LYS A 506 11.50 0.24 -16.11
CA LYS A 506 12.86 0.10 -15.53
C LYS A 506 13.25 1.26 -14.62
N LEU A 507 12.89 2.50 -14.98
CA LEU A 507 13.07 3.66 -14.12
C LEU A 507 12.33 3.48 -12.78
N THR A 508 11.07 3.08 -12.83
CA THR A 508 10.24 2.82 -11.64
C THR A 508 10.85 1.72 -10.75
N GLU A 509 11.37 0.66 -11.37
CA GLU A 509 12.07 -0.43 -10.67
C GLU A 509 13.35 0.08 -9.99
N ASN A 510 14.21 0.83 -10.70
CA ASN A 510 15.46 1.34 -10.13
C ASN A 510 15.23 2.37 -9.03
N TYR A 511 14.26 3.28 -9.19
CA TYR A 511 13.86 4.18 -8.09
C TYR A 511 13.39 3.39 -6.86
N SER A 512 12.68 2.28 -7.05
CA SER A 512 12.29 1.41 -5.93
C SER A 512 13.49 0.76 -5.25
N LYS A 513 14.50 0.32 -6.02
CA LYS A 513 15.74 -0.24 -5.46
C LYS A 513 16.53 0.80 -4.67
N ILE A 514 16.65 2.03 -5.17
CA ILE A 514 17.29 3.15 -4.46
C ILE A 514 16.58 3.42 -3.14
N LEU A 515 15.24 3.48 -3.14
CA LEU A 515 14.44 3.68 -1.94
C LEU A 515 14.67 2.58 -0.89
N VAL A 516 14.84 1.33 -1.32
CA VAL A 516 15.19 0.22 -0.42
C VAL A 516 16.57 0.44 0.21
N ALA A 517 17.57 0.82 -0.57
CA ALA A 517 18.92 1.11 -0.06
C ALA A 517 18.91 2.29 0.94
N LEU A 518 18.24 3.40 0.60
CA LEU A 518 18.08 4.57 1.48
C LEU A 518 17.38 4.23 2.79
N ASN A 519 16.33 3.41 2.74
CA ASN A 519 15.64 2.94 3.96
C ASN A 519 16.54 2.04 4.82
N GLY A 520 17.35 1.18 4.19
CA GLY A 520 18.35 0.37 4.90
C GLY A 520 19.36 1.24 5.65
N MET A 521 19.96 2.22 4.96
CA MET A 521 20.89 3.17 5.56
C MET A 521 20.24 3.98 6.69
N THR A 522 19.02 4.49 6.47
CA THR A 522 18.25 5.25 7.48
C THR A 522 18.09 4.45 8.77
N ARG A 523 17.76 3.16 8.67
CA ARG A 523 17.61 2.26 9.83
C ARG A 523 18.92 2.04 10.55
N GLN A 524 20.00 1.78 9.81
CA GLN A 524 21.32 1.55 10.39
C GLN A 524 21.84 2.81 11.12
N VAL A 525 21.70 3.98 10.50
CA VAL A 525 22.05 5.29 11.09
C VAL A 525 21.21 5.58 12.33
N ALA A 526 19.89 5.40 12.26
CA ALA A 526 19.00 5.61 13.41
C ALA A 526 19.34 4.66 14.58
N ALA A 527 19.66 3.39 14.28
CA ALA A 527 20.11 2.46 15.29
C ALA A 527 21.43 2.91 15.95
N MET A 528 22.40 3.37 15.15
CA MET A 528 23.67 3.88 15.67
C MET A 528 23.48 5.13 16.55
N LEU A 529 22.59 6.05 16.16
CA LEU A 529 22.23 7.23 16.96
C LEU A 529 21.71 6.86 18.35
N VAL A 530 20.79 5.89 18.43
CA VAL A 530 20.27 5.40 19.71
C VAL A 530 21.39 4.86 20.59
N GLU A 531 22.37 4.15 20.02
CA GLU A 531 23.51 3.65 20.78
C GLU A 531 24.45 4.77 21.24
N LEU A 532 24.77 5.74 20.39
CA LEU A 532 25.61 6.89 20.78
C LEU A 532 24.95 7.72 21.89
N GLN A 533 23.64 7.98 21.78
CA GLN A 533 22.87 8.66 22.82
C GLN A 533 22.91 7.89 24.14
N ARG A 534 22.78 6.56 24.09
CA ARG A 534 22.92 5.71 25.28
C ARG A 534 24.31 5.83 25.90
N VAL A 535 25.39 5.71 25.11
CA VAL A 535 26.77 5.85 25.60
C VAL A 535 27.00 7.22 26.24
N SER A 536 26.39 8.29 25.69
CA SER A 536 26.49 9.63 26.26
C SER A 536 25.93 9.74 27.69
N LEU A 537 24.87 8.97 28.00
CA LEU A 537 24.29 8.93 29.34
C LEU A 537 25.22 8.25 30.35
N TRP A 538 25.96 7.22 29.94
CA TRP A 538 26.94 6.55 30.79
C TRP A 538 28.15 7.44 31.09
N GLN A 539 28.67 8.15 30.09
CA GLN A 539 29.78 9.09 30.30
C GLN A 539 29.39 10.29 31.20
N ARG A 540 28.13 10.72 31.16
CA ARG A 540 27.61 11.79 32.02
C ARG A 540 27.29 11.37 33.46
N SER A 541 27.12 10.07 33.71
CA SER A 541 26.77 9.53 35.04
C SER A 541 27.96 8.95 35.80
N GLY A 542 29.07 8.65 35.10
CA GLY A 542 30.31 8.14 35.69
C GLY A 542 31.42 9.19 35.92
N GLY A 543 31.20 10.45 35.53
CA GLY A 543 32.02 11.60 35.89
C GLY A 543 31.31 12.44 36.94
#